data_AF-A0A8J8ESJ3-F1
#
_entry.id   AF-A0A8J8ESJ3-F1
#
_cell.length_a   1.000
_cell.length_b   1.000
_cell.length_c   1.000
_cell.angle_alpha   90.00
_cell.angle_beta   90.00
_cell.angle_gamma   90.00
#
_symmetry.space_group_name_H-M   'P 1'
#
loop_
_entity.id
_entity.type
_entity.pdbx_description
1 polymer ?
#
loop_
_entity_poly.entity_id
_entity_poly.type
_entity_poly.pdbx_seq_one_letter_code
_entity_poly.pdbx_strand_id
1 'polypeptide(L)'
;MIIFVGRSNVGKSTLIFRLTGKLVKRGKRPGVTRKPVEVNWRNRRVIDMPGFGFMSGLPKARQERIKDEIVHFIEDNADEIELAVLVIDGKSALEIIERWEKRGEIPIDVEFFQFLRELGIPTIVAVNKIDKVKNLQATMNRLVEKFGLSGTWNDHRETFVPISAKFGKNLEELRRLMEKKLQEGKRKEKEPSEDFENDMGDGLLDAVE
;
A
#
# COMPACT_ATOMS: atom_id res chain seq x y z
N MET A 1 -8.92 -4.06 8.05
CA MET A 1 -7.91 -3.07 8.52
C MET A 1 -7.29 -2.33 7.34
N ILE A 2 -6.71 -1.14 7.58
CA ILE A 2 -5.97 -0.38 6.55
C ILE A 2 -4.50 -0.34 6.94
N ILE A 3 -3.60 -0.78 6.06
CA ILE A 3 -2.16 -0.73 6.32
C ILE A 3 -1.50 0.41 5.55
N PHE A 4 -0.51 1.05 6.17
CA PHE A 4 0.40 1.98 5.53
C PHE A 4 1.79 1.39 5.51
N VAL A 5 2.36 1.27 4.33
CA VAL A 5 3.69 0.71 4.09
C VAL A 5 4.53 1.68 3.26
N GLY A 6 5.85 1.50 3.27
CA GLY A 6 6.77 2.32 2.49
C GLY A 6 8.10 2.49 3.18
N ARG A 7 9.09 2.97 2.43
CA ARG A 7 10.45 3.14 2.93
C ARG A 7 10.55 4.11 4.09
N SER A 8 11.62 3.99 4.87
CA SER A 8 11.92 4.97 5.91
C SER A 8 11.98 6.41 5.34
N ASN A 9 11.43 7.38 6.09
CA ASN A 9 11.42 8.81 5.76
C ASN A 9 10.64 9.24 4.50
N VAL A 10 9.79 8.40 3.90
CA VAL A 10 8.89 8.79 2.79
C VAL A 10 7.76 9.73 3.22
N GLY A 11 7.50 9.84 4.53
CA GLY A 11 6.47 10.73 5.10
C GLY A 11 5.16 10.02 5.48
N LYS A 12 5.19 8.69 5.60
CA LYS A 12 4.07 7.84 6.02
C LYS A 12 3.39 8.29 7.32
N SER A 13 4.13 8.46 8.43
CA SER A 13 3.51 8.89 9.69
C SER A 13 2.96 10.32 9.64
N THR A 14 3.52 11.20 8.80
CA THR A 14 2.95 12.54 8.53
C THR A 14 1.62 12.41 7.79
N LEU A 15 1.54 11.51 6.80
CA LEU A 15 0.32 11.23 6.06
C LEU A 15 -0.77 10.67 6.98
N ILE A 16 -0.45 9.66 7.79
CA ILE A 16 -1.39 9.08 8.75
C ILE A 16 -1.92 10.14 9.71
N PHE A 17 -1.06 11.00 10.24
CA PHE A 17 -1.51 12.11 11.09
C PHE A 17 -2.48 13.05 10.35
N ARG A 18 -2.19 13.40 9.10
CA ARG A 18 -3.08 14.27 8.30
C ARG A 18 -4.42 13.62 7.97
N LEU A 19 -4.45 12.31 7.80
CA LEU A 19 -5.69 11.58 7.50
C LEU A 19 -6.53 11.33 8.74
N THR A 20 -5.89 10.99 9.87
CA THR A 20 -6.56 10.48 11.07
C THR A 20 -6.66 11.49 12.21
N GLY A 21 -5.85 12.56 12.20
CA GLY A 21 -5.67 13.48 13.33
C GLY A 21 -4.89 12.88 14.50
N LYS A 22 -4.48 11.60 14.42
CA LYS A 22 -3.83 10.89 15.52
C LYS A 22 -2.32 10.86 15.33
N LEU A 23 -1.59 11.25 16.38
CA LEU A 23 -0.14 11.17 16.38
C LEU A 23 0.29 9.72 16.57
N VAL A 24 0.84 9.14 15.51
CA VAL A 24 1.70 7.96 15.65
C VAL A 24 2.99 8.46 16.29
N LYS A 25 3.33 7.99 17.51
CA LYS A 25 4.51 8.45 18.25
C LYS A 25 5.75 8.33 17.37
N ARG A 26 6.23 9.46 16.84
CA ARG A 26 7.51 9.56 16.13
C ARG A 26 8.58 9.22 17.15
N GLY A 27 9.19 8.04 17.05
CA GLY A 27 10.38 7.84 17.85
C GLY A 27 11.44 8.87 17.43
N LYS A 28 12.20 9.37 18.39
CA LYS A 28 13.10 10.54 18.26
C LYS A 28 14.27 10.35 17.27
N ARG A 29 14.35 9.24 16.53
CA ARG A 29 15.43 8.90 15.58
C ARG A 29 14.85 8.34 14.27
N PRO A 30 15.51 8.45 13.11
CA PRO A 30 15.15 7.65 11.95
C PRO A 30 15.13 6.15 12.31
N GLY A 31 14.09 5.40 11.92
CA GLY A 31 14.00 3.95 12.15
C GLY A 31 13.50 3.47 13.52
N VAL A 32 12.72 4.26 14.27
CA VAL A 32 12.18 3.81 15.58
C VAL A 32 10.78 3.20 15.54
N THR A 33 10.04 3.28 14.43
CA THR A 33 8.83 2.46 14.27
C THR A 33 9.30 1.03 14.06
N ARG A 34 9.57 0.34 15.18
CA ARG A 34 10.15 -1.01 15.24
C ARG A 34 9.09 -2.10 15.36
N LYS A 35 7.84 -1.69 15.57
CA LYS A 35 6.64 -2.53 15.59
C LYS A 35 5.53 -1.76 14.87
N PRO A 36 4.56 -2.46 14.25
CA PRO A 36 3.37 -1.82 13.72
C PRO A 36 2.71 -0.97 14.80
N VAL A 37 2.31 0.26 14.45
CA VAL A 37 1.58 1.15 15.37
C VAL A 37 0.16 1.31 14.88
N GLU A 38 -0.79 1.04 15.75
CA GLU A 38 -2.20 1.09 15.42
C GLU A 38 -2.86 2.39 15.89
N VAL A 39 -3.72 2.94 15.04
CA VAL A 39 -4.64 4.02 15.40
C VAL A 39 -6.04 3.71 14.89
N ASN A 40 -7.06 3.96 15.70
CA ASN A 40 -8.45 3.85 15.27
C ASN A 40 -8.84 5.05 14.38
N TRP A 41 -9.44 4.80 13.22
CA TRP A 41 -9.96 5.84 12.32
C TRP A 41 -11.27 5.37 11.69
N ARG A 42 -12.37 6.10 11.95
CA ARG A 42 -13.71 5.82 11.39
C ARG A 42 -14.12 4.33 11.46
N ASN A 43 -14.03 3.76 12.68
CA ASN A 43 -14.34 2.34 12.98
C ASN A 43 -13.43 1.32 12.27
N ARG A 44 -12.25 1.75 11.82
CA ARG A 44 -11.24 0.88 11.24
C ARG A 44 -9.93 1.00 11.99
N ARG A 45 -9.17 -0.09 12.03
CA ARG A 45 -7.78 -0.11 12.47
C ARG A 45 -6.90 0.40 11.33
N VAL A 46 -6.12 1.45 11.58
CA VAL A 46 -5.07 1.93 10.67
C VAL A 46 -3.72 1.54 11.26
N ILE A 47 -2.94 0.79 10.49
CA ILE A 47 -1.65 0.24 10.92
C ILE A 47 -0.51 0.97 10.21
N ASP A 48 0.34 1.67 10.97
CA ASP A 48 1.60 2.26 10.50
C ASP A 48 2.71 1.19 10.56
N MET A 49 3.05 0.58 9.42
CA MET A 49 4.13 -0.42 9.39
C MET A 49 5.50 0.22 9.63
N PRO A 50 6.47 -0.51 10.19
CA PRO A 50 7.87 -0.11 10.13
C PRO A 50 8.30 0.32 8.72
N GLY A 51 9.15 1.34 8.64
CA GLY A 51 9.70 1.73 7.34
C GLY A 51 10.79 0.75 6.91
N PHE A 52 10.74 0.29 5.66
CA PHE A 52 11.77 -0.61 5.12
C PHE A 52 12.87 0.14 4.35
N GLY A 53 13.86 -0.63 3.86
CA GLY A 53 15.03 -0.13 3.15
C GLY A 53 16.07 0.52 4.06
N PHE A 54 17.02 1.25 3.45
CA PHE A 54 18.16 1.81 4.17
C PHE A 54 17.75 2.69 5.36
N MET A 55 18.15 2.26 6.56
CA MET A 55 17.99 2.99 7.81
C MET A 55 19.37 3.26 8.41
N SER A 56 19.76 4.54 8.42
CA SER A 56 21.04 4.96 9.00
C SER A 56 21.14 4.51 10.46
N GLY A 57 22.25 3.86 10.81
CA GLY A 57 22.51 3.33 12.15
C GLY A 57 21.91 1.94 12.43
N LEU A 58 21.28 1.27 11.46
CA LEU A 58 20.84 -0.13 11.59
C LEU A 58 21.69 -1.06 10.70
N PRO A 59 22.19 -2.20 11.21
CA PRO A 59 22.87 -3.23 10.39
C PRO A 59 21.96 -3.78 9.28
N LYS A 60 22.54 -4.17 8.13
CA LYS A 60 21.79 -4.73 6.99
C LYS A 60 20.91 -5.93 7.38
N ALA A 61 21.47 -6.91 8.07
CA ALA A 61 20.73 -8.08 8.56
C ALA A 61 19.50 -7.72 9.42
N ARG A 62 19.55 -6.59 10.11
CA ARG A 62 18.39 -6.10 10.88
C ARG A 62 17.35 -5.43 9.99
N GLN A 63 17.77 -4.74 8.93
CA GLN A 63 16.85 -4.15 7.95
C GLN A 63 16.12 -5.25 7.17
N GLU A 64 16.82 -6.35 6.83
CA GLU A 64 16.24 -7.57 6.23
C GLU A 64 15.20 -8.20 7.15
N ARG A 65 15.55 -8.46 8.43
CA ARG A 65 14.56 -8.97 9.40
C ARG A 65 13.30 -8.11 9.52
N ILE A 66 13.44 -6.78 9.48
CA ILE A 66 12.28 -5.88 9.51
C ILE A 66 11.44 -6.05 8.22
N LYS A 67 12.06 -6.24 7.06
CA LYS A 67 11.34 -6.53 5.81
C LYS A 67 10.56 -7.85 5.97
N ASP A 68 11.20 -8.90 6.48
CA ASP A 68 10.59 -10.21 6.67
C ASP A 68 9.41 -10.15 7.66
N GLU A 69 9.58 -9.44 8.79
CA GLU A 69 8.51 -9.21 9.77
C GLU A 69 7.30 -8.48 9.15
N ILE A 70 7.53 -7.52 8.25
CA ILE A 70 6.44 -6.82 7.55
C ILE A 70 5.75 -7.77 6.57
N VAL A 71 6.51 -8.55 5.79
CA VAL A 71 5.96 -9.50 4.81
C VAL A 71 5.08 -10.53 5.52
N HIS A 72 5.61 -11.20 6.55
CA HIS A 72 4.85 -12.17 7.34
C HIS A 72 3.60 -11.57 7.98
N PHE A 73 3.69 -10.36 8.54
CA PHE A 73 2.50 -9.69 9.05
C PHE A 73 1.43 -9.55 7.98
N ILE A 74 1.80 -9.15 6.76
CA ILE A 74 0.84 -8.93 5.68
C ILE A 74 0.26 -10.26 5.18
N GLU A 75 1.08 -11.30 5.05
CA GLU A 75 0.64 -12.65 4.67
C GLU A 75 -0.34 -13.22 5.70
N ASP A 76 0.03 -13.20 6.98
CA ASP A 76 -0.76 -13.75 8.09
C ASP A 76 -2.11 -13.03 8.27
N ASN A 77 -2.23 -11.80 7.76
CA ASN A 77 -3.41 -10.95 7.91
C ASN A 77 -4.03 -10.56 6.57
N ALA A 78 -3.69 -11.22 5.46
CA ALA A 78 -4.07 -10.79 4.11
C ALA A 78 -5.58 -10.58 3.97
N ASP A 79 -6.38 -11.54 4.45
CA ASP A 79 -7.85 -11.50 4.41
C ASP A 79 -8.46 -10.38 5.28
N GLU A 80 -7.74 -9.93 6.30
CA GLU A 80 -8.18 -8.82 7.15
C GLU A 80 -7.78 -7.45 6.58
N ILE A 81 -6.88 -7.38 5.59
CA ILE A 81 -6.38 -6.12 5.03
C ILE A 81 -7.29 -5.65 3.89
N GLU A 82 -8.18 -4.73 4.23
CA GLU A 82 -9.15 -4.14 3.30
C GLU A 82 -8.52 -3.14 2.32
N LEU A 83 -7.37 -2.57 2.67
CA LEU A 83 -6.65 -1.59 1.86
C LEU A 83 -5.20 -1.44 2.30
N ALA A 84 -4.28 -1.45 1.34
CA ALA A 84 -2.90 -1.03 1.53
C ALA A 84 -2.63 0.35 0.90
N VAL A 85 -1.96 1.23 1.64
CA VAL A 85 -1.44 2.50 1.12
C VAL A 85 0.09 2.43 1.12
N LEU A 86 0.67 2.22 -0.06
CA LEU A 86 2.11 2.28 -0.28
C LEU A 86 2.54 3.74 -0.46
N VAL A 87 3.32 4.26 0.48
CA VAL A 87 3.81 5.63 0.46
C VAL A 87 5.21 5.66 -0.12
N ILE A 88 5.41 6.40 -1.22
CA ILE A 88 6.73 6.62 -1.83
C ILE A 88 7.08 8.10 -1.83
N ASP A 89 8.37 8.42 -1.90
CA ASP A 89 8.84 9.80 -2.07
C ASP A 89 8.98 10.12 -3.56
N GLY A 90 8.04 10.86 -4.14
CA GLY A 90 8.01 11.18 -5.56
C GLY A 90 9.25 11.90 -6.09
N LYS A 91 10.04 12.56 -5.22
CA LYS A 91 11.31 13.18 -5.63
C LYS A 91 12.41 12.14 -5.84
N SER A 92 12.50 11.16 -4.93
CA SER A 92 13.65 10.27 -4.83
C SER A 92 13.38 8.84 -5.31
N ALA A 93 12.12 8.45 -5.43
CA ALA A 93 11.71 7.10 -5.85
C ALA A 93 12.30 6.72 -7.21
N LEU A 94 12.18 7.58 -8.23
CA LEU A 94 12.73 7.31 -9.57
C LEU A 94 14.25 7.11 -9.55
N GLU A 95 14.99 8.02 -8.91
CA GLU A 95 16.45 7.92 -8.79
C GLU A 95 16.87 6.62 -8.07
N ILE A 96 16.10 6.22 -7.07
CA ILE A 96 16.42 5.00 -6.32
C ILE A 96 16.08 3.77 -7.17
N ILE A 97 14.93 3.74 -7.82
CA ILE A 97 14.54 2.67 -8.74
C ILE A 97 15.61 2.46 -9.82
N GLU A 98 15.99 3.54 -10.52
CA GLU A 98 17.01 3.49 -11.57
C GLU A 98 18.37 2.98 -11.05
N ARG A 99 18.75 3.32 -9.81
CA ARG A 99 19.99 2.83 -9.21
C ARG A 99 19.95 1.33 -8.91
N TRP A 100 18.81 0.80 -8.49
CA TRP A 100 18.64 -0.62 -8.21
C TRP A 100 18.64 -1.42 -9.51
N GLU A 101 17.89 -0.95 -10.51
CA GLU A 101 17.85 -1.58 -11.84
C GLU A 101 19.24 -1.62 -12.50
N LYS A 102 20.04 -0.55 -12.38
CA LYS A 102 21.43 -0.53 -12.88
C LYS A 102 22.34 -1.57 -12.22
N ARG A 103 22.00 -2.06 -11.02
CA ARG A 103 22.70 -3.15 -10.34
C ARG A 103 22.09 -4.52 -10.64
N GLY A 104 21.05 -4.59 -11.48
CA GLY A 104 20.31 -5.82 -11.72
C GLY A 104 19.41 -6.24 -10.54
N GLU A 105 19.08 -5.32 -9.63
CA GLU A 105 18.26 -5.58 -8.46
C GLU A 105 16.83 -5.04 -8.65
N ILE A 106 15.83 -5.75 -8.12
CA ILE A 106 14.45 -5.27 -8.10
C ILE A 106 14.30 -4.19 -7.02
N PRO A 107 13.84 -2.97 -7.36
CA PRO A 107 13.62 -1.92 -6.37
C PRO A 107 12.54 -2.34 -5.36
N ILE A 108 12.82 -2.14 -4.07
CA ILE A 108 11.92 -2.58 -2.99
C ILE A 108 10.51 -1.99 -3.14
N ASP A 109 10.36 -0.72 -3.56
CA ASP A 109 9.04 -0.10 -3.73
C ASP A 109 8.21 -0.82 -4.83
N VAL A 110 8.86 -1.36 -5.86
CA VAL A 110 8.22 -2.10 -6.97
C VAL A 110 7.90 -3.52 -6.53
N GLU A 111 8.87 -4.21 -5.91
CA GLU A 111 8.69 -5.55 -5.33
C GLU A 111 7.50 -5.58 -4.36
N PHE A 112 7.42 -4.60 -3.46
CA PHE A 112 6.36 -4.53 -2.46
C PHE A 112 4.98 -4.24 -3.07
N PHE A 113 4.93 -3.45 -4.14
CA PHE A 113 3.69 -3.21 -4.87
C PHE A 113 3.19 -4.48 -5.58
N GLN A 114 4.10 -5.24 -6.19
CA GLN A 114 3.76 -6.52 -6.84
C GLN A 114 3.26 -7.53 -5.81
N PHE A 115 3.99 -7.68 -4.69
CA PHE A 115 3.60 -8.54 -3.57
C PHE A 115 2.17 -8.24 -3.06
N LEU A 116 1.83 -6.97 -2.81
CA LEU A 116 0.47 -6.61 -2.37
C LEU A 116 -0.60 -6.97 -3.41
N ARG A 117 -0.29 -6.86 -4.71
CA ARG A 117 -1.21 -7.24 -5.79
C ARG A 117 -1.38 -8.74 -5.92
N GLU A 118 -0.31 -9.50 -5.72
CA GLU A 118 -0.34 -10.97 -5.72
C GLU A 118 -1.23 -11.51 -4.60
N LEU A 119 -1.21 -10.86 -3.43
CA LEU A 119 -2.14 -11.15 -2.33
C LEU A 119 -3.57 -10.65 -2.56
N GLY A 120 -3.88 -10.05 -3.71
CA GLY A 120 -5.21 -9.51 -4.00
C GLY A 120 -5.59 -8.27 -3.17
N ILE A 121 -4.65 -7.70 -2.40
CA ILE A 121 -4.93 -6.58 -1.50
C ILE A 121 -5.13 -5.30 -2.33
N PRO A 122 -6.29 -4.62 -2.21
CA PRO A 122 -6.52 -3.33 -2.84
C PRO A 122 -5.41 -2.35 -2.45
N THR A 123 -4.72 -1.76 -3.43
CA THR A 123 -3.53 -0.95 -3.16
C THR A 123 -3.65 0.44 -3.78
N ILE A 124 -3.24 1.46 -3.02
CA ILE A 124 -3.01 2.83 -3.49
C ILE A 124 -1.54 3.18 -3.27
N VAL A 125 -0.88 3.68 -4.31
CA VAL A 125 0.45 4.28 -4.25
C VAL A 125 0.31 5.78 -4.01
N ALA A 126 0.52 6.21 -2.77
CA ALA A 126 0.57 7.62 -2.39
C ALA A 126 1.96 8.20 -2.70
N VAL A 127 2.08 8.87 -3.85
CA VAL A 127 3.32 9.52 -4.30
C VAL A 127 3.50 10.83 -3.55
N ASN A 128 4.22 10.79 -2.44
CA ASN A 128 4.34 11.90 -1.51
C ASN A 128 5.46 12.89 -1.88
N LYS A 129 5.45 14.05 -1.24
CA LYS A 129 6.43 15.13 -1.41
C LYS A 129 6.45 15.75 -2.82
N ILE A 130 5.29 15.80 -3.48
CA ILE A 130 5.17 16.42 -4.81
C ILE A 130 5.52 17.92 -4.82
N ASP A 131 5.56 18.57 -3.65
CA ASP A 131 6.11 19.92 -3.49
C ASP A 131 7.59 20.03 -3.89
N LYS A 132 8.29 18.90 -4.02
CA LYS A 132 9.69 18.84 -4.46
C LYS A 132 9.87 18.29 -5.88
N VAL A 133 8.77 17.98 -6.58
CA VAL A 133 8.77 17.42 -7.93
C VAL A 133 8.59 18.55 -8.94
N LYS A 134 9.53 18.70 -9.87
CA LYS A 134 9.49 19.79 -10.88
C LYS A 134 8.45 19.55 -11.97
N ASN A 135 8.43 18.36 -12.55
CA ASN A 135 7.48 17.97 -13.58
C ASN A 135 6.65 16.78 -13.07
N LEU A 136 5.45 17.09 -12.56
CA LEU A 136 4.60 16.09 -11.94
C LEU A 136 4.14 15.04 -12.94
N GLN A 137 3.57 15.45 -14.09
CA GLN A 137 3.04 14.53 -15.09
C GLN A 137 4.10 13.54 -15.59
N ALA A 138 5.28 14.03 -15.95
CA ALA A 138 6.37 13.18 -16.42
C ALA A 138 6.86 12.23 -15.31
N THR A 139 6.98 12.72 -14.07
CA THR A 139 7.36 11.87 -12.92
C THR A 139 6.36 10.76 -12.70
N MET A 140 5.07 11.07 -12.73
CA MET A 140 4.01 10.09 -12.51
C MET A 140 3.94 9.04 -13.65
N ASN A 141 4.06 9.46 -14.91
CA ASN A 141 4.10 8.52 -16.04
C ASN A 141 5.28 7.54 -15.90
N ARG A 142 6.47 8.05 -15.54
CA ARG A 142 7.65 7.19 -15.32
C ARG A 142 7.48 6.26 -14.13
N LEU A 143 6.83 6.70 -13.05
CA LEU A 143 6.54 5.84 -11.91
C LEU A 143 5.60 4.69 -12.30
N VAL A 144 4.55 4.97 -13.07
CA VAL A 144 3.64 3.92 -13.59
C VAL A 144 4.40 2.88 -14.40
N GLU A 145 5.24 3.33 -15.35
CA GLU A 145 6.09 2.46 -16.16
C GLU A 145 7.03 1.61 -15.28
N LYS A 146 7.71 2.24 -14.31
CA LYS A 146 8.64 1.56 -13.40
C LYS A 146 7.98 0.56 -12.46
N PHE A 147 6.69 0.70 -12.21
CA PHE A 147 5.89 -0.25 -11.45
C PHE A 147 5.30 -1.37 -12.34
N GLY A 148 5.73 -1.46 -13.60
CA GLY A 148 5.36 -2.53 -14.53
C GLY A 148 3.95 -2.38 -15.11
N LEU A 149 3.39 -1.18 -15.10
CA LEU A 149 2.06 -0.92 -15.62
C LEU A 149 2.12 -0.28 -17.02
N SER A 150 1.26 -0.76 -17.92
CA SER A 150 1.11 -0.20 -19.26
C SER A 150 0.29 1.09 -19.24
N GLY A 151 0.54 2.01 -20.17
CA GLY A 151 -0.19 3.27 -20.29
C GLY A 151 0.44 4.42 -19.50
N THR A 152 -0.35 5.45 -19.24
CA THR A 152 0.07 6.70 -18.60
C THR A 152 -0.48 6.82 -17.19
N TRP A 153 -0.03 7.81 -16.43
CA TRP A 153 -0.65 8.11 -15.14
C TRP A 153 -2.15 8.40 -15.23
N ASN A 154 -2.65 8.93 -16.34
CA ASN A 154 -4.08 9.18 -16.49
C ASN A 154 -4.91 7.89 -16.43
N ASP A 155 -4.36 6.78 -16.94
CA ASP A 155 -4.99 5.45 -16.92
C ASP A 155 -4.95 4.82 -15.51
N HIS A 156 -4.05 5.31 -14.65
CA HIS A 156 -3.76 4.75 -13.33
C HIS A 156 -4.02 5.73 -12.18
N ARG A 157 -4.91 6.72 -12.37
CA ARG A 157 -5.27 7.71 -11.33
C ARG A 157 -5.89 7.09 -10.07
N GLU A 158 -6.51 5.92 -10.21
CA GLU A 158 -7.09 5.15 -9.11
C GLU A 158 -6.08 4.22 -8.41
N THR A 159 -4.81 4.27 -8.84
CA THR A 159 -3.71 3.53 -8.23
C THR A 159 -2.64 4.49 -7.72
N PHE A 160 -2.24 5.49 -8.51
CA PHE A 160 -1.18 6.45 -8.14
C PHE A 160 -1.77 7.83 -7.83
N VAL A 161 -1.67 8.23 -6.57
CA VAL A 161 -2.17 9.53 -6.11
C VAL A 161 -1.00 10.44 -5.70
N PRO A 162 -0.72 11.51 -6.45
CA PRO A 162 0.30 12.48 -6.07
C PRO A 162 -0.20 13.34 -4.90
N ILE A 163 0.54 13.36 -3.78
CA ILE A 163 0.18 14.11 -2.58
C ILE A 163 1.35 14.91 -2.00
N SER A 164 1.03 15.92 -1.19
CA SER A 164 1.99 16.47 -0.22
C SER A 164 1.40 16.39 1.17
N ALA A 165 1.81 15.39 1.95
CA ALA A 165 1.38 15.25 3.35
C ALA A 165 1.82 16.45 4.20
N LYS A 166 2.96 17.09 3.86
CA LYS A 166 3.44 18.29 4.55
C LYS A 166 2.45 19.45 4.39
N PHE A 167 2.04 19.72 3.15
CA PHE A 167 1.25 20.90 2.78
C PHE A 167 -0.25 20.63 2.59
N GLY A 168 -0.70 19.39 2.76
CA GLY A 168 -2.11 19.00 2.61
C GLY A 168 -2.61 18.90 1.17
N LYS A 169 -1.73 18.97 0.15
CA LYS A 169 -2.13 18.89 -1.26
C LYS A 169 -2.64 17.49 -1.61
N ASN A 170 -3.78 17.44 -2.30
CA ASN A 170 -4.45 16.22 -2.80
C ASN A 170 -4.82 15.17 -1.74
N LEU A 171 -4.87 15.53 -0.45
CA LEU A 171 -5.27 14.59 0.59
C LEU A 171 -6.75 14.23 0.50
N GLU A 172 -7.59 15.13 0.00
CA GLU A 172 -9.01 14.85 -0.18
C GLU A 172 -9.24 13.83 -1.29
N GLU A 173 -8.51 13.94 -2.39
CA GLU A 173 -8.54 12.95 -3.47
C GLU A 173 -8.08 11.58 -2.99
N LEU A 174 -7.01 11.53 -2.18
CA LEU A 174 -6.58 10.29 -1.55
C LEU A 174 -7.68 9.71 -0.65
N ARG A 175 -8.32 10.52 0.21
CA ARG A 175 -9.43 10.04 1.08
C ARG A 175 -10.58 9.47 0.26
N ARG A 176 -11.02 10.19 -0.77
CA ARG A 176 -12.10 9.76 -1.67
C ARG A 176 -11.78 8.41 -2.30
N LEU A 177 -10.56 8.22 -2.79
CA LEU A 177 -10.14 6.97 -3.39
C LEU A 177 -10.02 5.83 -2.36
N MET A 178 -9.51 6.12 -1.16
CA MET A 178 -9.49 5.15 -0.05
C MET A 178 -10.91 4.69 0.28
N GLU A 179 -11.86 5.62 0.41
CA GLU A 179 -13.27 5.31 0.69
C GLU A 179 -13.90 4.49 -0.43
N LYS A 180 -13.65 4.85 -1.70
CA LYS A 180 -14.11 4.10 -2.87
C LYS A 180 -13.66 2.63 -2.81
N LYS A 181 -12.35 2.37 -2.67
CA LYS A 181 -11.82 1.00 -2.63
C LYS A 181 -12.36 0.20 -1.42
N LEU A 182 -12.50 0.86 -0.27
CA LEU A 182 -13.07 0.23 0.94
C LEU A 182 -14.56 -0.12 0.79
N GLN A 183 -15.31 0.59 -0.05
CA GLN A 183 -16.70 0.26 -0.35
C GLN A 183 -16.81 -0.87 -1.38
N GLU A 184 -15.92 -0.89 -2.38
CA GLU A 184 -15.86 -1.95 -3.39
C GLU A 184 -15.52 -3.32 -2.77
N GLY A 185 -14.57 -3.37 -1.83
CA GLY A 185 -14.24 -4.61 -1.10
C GLY A 185 -15.45 -5.18 -0.36
N LYS A 186 -16.22 -4.33 0.34
CA LYS A 186 -17.44 -4.73 1.06
C LYS A 186 -18.57 -5.25 0.17
N ARG A 187 -18.62 -4.83 -1.10
CA ARG A 187 -19.63 -5.34 -2.04
C ARG A 187 -19.29 -6.76 -2.47
N LYS A 188 -18.02 -7.02 -2.76
CA LYS A 188 -17.52 -8.36 -3.11
C LYS A 188 -17.71 -9.39 -2.00
N GLU A 189 -17.59 -8.99 -0.73
CA GLU A 189 -17.87 -9.87 0.42
C GLU A 189 -19.36 -10.23 0.59
N LYS A 190 -20.28 -9.46 0.01
CA LYS A 190 -21.73 -9.64 0.17
C LYS A 190 -22.39 -10.41 -0.97
N GLU A 191 -21.70 -10.56 -2.09
CA GLU A 191 -22.15 -11.41 -3.19
C GLU A 191 -21.69 -12.84 -2.85
N PRO A 192 -22.61 -13.81 -2.64
CA PRO A 192 -22.21 -15.20 -2.47
C PRO A 192 -21.47 -15.66 -3.73
N SER A 193 -20.37 -16.39 -3.56
CA SER A 193 -19.68 -17.06 -4.67
C SER A 193 -20.67 -18.02 -5.35
N GLU A 194 -20.87 -17.85 -6.66
CA GLU A 194 -21.77 -18.68 -7.50
C GLU A 194 -21.38 -20.18 -7.56
N ASP A 195 -20.31 -20.59 -6.86
CA ASP A 195 -19.78 -21.95 -6.84
C ASP A 195 -20.59 -22.95 -5.98
N PHE A 196 -21.71 -22.55 -5.37
CA PHE A 196 -22.55 -23.44 -4.54
C PHE A 196 -23.82 -23.98 -5.24
N GLU A 197 -24.07 -23.68 -6.51
CA GLU A 197 -25.28 -24.17 -7.21
C GLU A 197 -25.11 -25.46 -8.02
N ASN A 198 -23.90 -26.03 -8.13
CA ASN A 198 -23.67 -27.22 -8.97
C ASN A 198 -23.65 -28.59 -8.27
N ASP A 199 -23.96 -28.67 -6.98
CA ASP A 199 -23.90 -29.96 -6.22
C ASP A 199 -25.26 -30.45 -5.67
N MET A 200 -26.38 -29.88 -6.14
CA MET A 200 -27.74 -30.33 -5.81
C MET A 200 -28.58 -30.70 -7.05
N GLY A 201 -27.94 -31.32 -8.05
CA GLY A 201 -28.63 -31.84 -9.23
C GLY A 201 -28.15 -33.24 -9.54
N ASP A 202 -28.49 -34.23 -8.72
CA ASP A 202 -28.69 -35.63 -9.11
C ASP A 202 -28.92 -36.49 -7.86
N GLY A 203 -30.19 -36.67 -7.47
CA GLY A 203 -30.50 -37.62 -6.40
C GLY A 203 -31.88 -37.47 -5.78
N LEU A 204 -32.95 -37.41 -6.57
CA LEU A 204 -34.28 -37.68 -6.02
C LEU A 204 -35.32 -38.06 -7.09
N LEU A 205 -35.07 -39.12 -7.87
CA LEU A 205 -36.14 -39.82 -8.59
C LEU A 205 -35.77 -41.31 -8.62
N ASP A 206 -36.48 -42.10 -7.80
CA ASP A 206 -36.89 -43.49 -8.04
C ASP A 206 -37.03 -44.25 -6.70
N ALA A 207 -38.22 -44.17 -6.11
CA ALA A 207 -38.73 -45.16 -5.16
C ALA A 207 -40.25 -45.01 -5.01
N VAL A 208 -41.00 -45.26 -6.10
CA VAL A 208 -42.42 -45.63 -6.01
C VAL A 208 -42.74 -46.65 -7.09
N GLU A 209 -42.50 -47.93 -6.79
CA GLU A 209 -43.38 -49.08 -7.08
C GLU A 209 -42.87 -50.34 -6.35
#